data_AF-A0A4Y8ZR97-F1
#
_entry.id   AF-A0A4Y8ZR97-F1
#
_cell.length_a   1.000
_cell.length_b   1.000
_cell.length_c   1.000
_cell.angle_alpha   90.00
_cell.angle_beta   90.00
_cell.angle_gamma   90.00
#
_symmetry.space_group_name_H-M   'P 1'
#
loop_
_entity.id
_entity.type
_entity.pdbx_description
1 polymer ?
#
loop_
_entity_poly.entity_id
_entity_poly.type
_entity_poly.pdbx_seq_one_letter_code
_entity_poly.pdbx_strand_id
1 'polypeptide(L)'
;MSQFDDFIDGVKQGIAPLVGEFVGGLKQDATTDMQAFLQAKAADLKTWTEALAKGEISQGEFEMLVKGAKSLLKLRALRIAGVQAARLQRLRDAFVKLVIDKAVGTFLPGA
;
A
#
# COMPACT_ATOMS: atom_id res chain seq x y z
N MET A 1 2.65 -4.00 -20.55
CA MET A 1 2.49 -3.18 -19.32
C MET A 1 3.88 -2.88 -18.80
N SER A 2 4.07 -1.73 -18.14
CA SER A 2 5.36 -1.42 -17.51
C SER A 2 5.48 -2.18 -16.18
N GLN A 3 6.71 -2.38 -15.69
CA GLN A 3 6.97 -3.01 -14.39
C GLN A 3 6.27 -2.25 -13.24
N PHE A 4 6.08 -0.93 -13.39
CA PHE A 4 5.30 -0.12 -12.47
C PHE A 4 3.79 -0.42 -12.51
N ASP A 5 3.23 -0.64 -13.69
CA ASP A 5 1.82 -1.03 -13.83
C ASP A 5 1.57 -2.38 -13.17
N ASP A 6 2.47 -3.35 -13.40
CA ASP A 6 2.39 -4.68 -12.79
C ASP A 6 2.48 -4.62 -11.26
N PHE A 7 3.35 -3.74 -10.72
CA PHE A 7 3.43 -3.46 -9.29
C PHE A 7 2.11 -2.89 -8.75
N ILE A 8 1.59 -1.82 -9.35
CA ILE A 8 0.36 -1.16 -8.89
C ILE A 8 -0.83 -2.12 -8.95
N ASP A 9 -0.96 -2.89 -10.02
CA ASP A 9 -2.04 -3.85 -10.17
C ASP A 9 -1.90 -5.01 -9.19
N GLY A 10 -0.67 -5.47 -8.94
CA GLY A 10 -0.36 -6.44 -7.89
C GLY A 10 -0.74 -5.96 -6.49
N VAL A 11 -0.53 -4.68 -6.17
CA VAL A 11 -0.99 -4.08 -4.90
C VAL A 11 -2.52 -4.01 -4.88
N LYS A 12 -3.17 -3.51 -5.94
CA LYS A 12 -4.64 -3.38 -6.01
C LYS A 12 -5.35 -4.72 -5.81
N GLN A 13 -4.86 -5.78 -6.44
CA GLN A 13 -5.40 -7.13 -6.29
C GLN A 13 -5.28 -7.66 -4.85
N GLY A 14 -4.23 -7.26 -4.13
CA GLY A 14 -4.04 -7.62 -2.73
C GLY A 14 -4.89 -6.83 -1.72
N ILE A 15 -5.50 -5.70 -2.10
CA ILE A 15 -6.29 -4.86 -1.19
C ILE A 15 -7.54 -5.60 -0.72
N ALA A 16 -8.34 -6.14 -1.64
CA ALA A 16 -9.61 -6.78 -1.30
C ALA A 16 -9.46 -7.95 -0.31
N PRO A 17 -8.56 -8.94 -0.51
CA PRO A 17 -8.38 -10.01 0.47
C PRO A 17 -7.89 -9.47 1.82
N LEU A 18 -6.91 -8.56 1.80
CA LEU A 18 -6.37 -7.93 3.01
C LEU A 18 -7.47 -7.24 3.82
N VAL A 19 -8.27 -6.40 3.18
CA VAL A 19 -9.38 -5.71 3.85
C VAL A 19 -10.40 -6.70 4.43
N GLY A 20 -10.67 -7.82 3.76
CA GLY A 20 -11.57 -8.86 4.25
C GLY A 20 -11.16 -9.49 5.58
N GLU A 21 -9.85 -9.57 5.87
CA GLU A 21 -9.33 -10.03 7.16
C GLU A 21 -9.61 -9.05 8.30
N PHE A 22 -9.71 -7.76 7.98
CA PHE A 22 -9.82 -6.69 8.97
C PHE A 22 -11.21 -6.08 9.07
N VAL A 23 -12.05 -6.08 8.04
CA VAL A 23 -13.38 -5.46 8.12
C VAL A 23 -14.33 -6.22 7.23
N GLY A 24 -15.36 -6.83 7.84
CA GLY A 24 -16.35 -7.64 7.14
C GLY A 24 -17.20 -6.80 6.17
N GLY A 25 -18.35 -6.29 6.65
CA GLY A 25 -19.31 -5.55 5.80
C GLY A 25 -18.80 -4.22 5.21
N LEU A 26 -17.67 -3.69 5.68
CA LEU A 26 -17.10 -2.42 5.23
C LEU A 26 -15.98 -2.61 4.18
N LYS A 27 -15.89 -3.80 3.59
CA LYS A 27 -14.81 -4.18 2.68
C LYS A 27 -14.72 -3.26 1.47
N GLN A 28 -15.86 -2.88 0.89
CA GLN A 28 -15.88 -2.03 -0.28
C GLN A 28 -15.33 -0.64 0.02
N ASP A 29 -15.78 0.00 1.10
CA ASP A 29 -15.35 1.35 1.45
C ASP A 29 -13.86 1.40 1.82
N ALA A 30 -13.35 0.42 2.58
CA ALA A 30 -11.91 0.34 2.86
C ALA A 30 -11.09 0.10 1.59
N THR A 31 -11.60 -0.70 0.66
CA THR A 31 -10.93 -0.94 -0.63
C THR A 31 -10.85 0.36 -1.43
N THR A 32 -11.94 1.13 -1.49
CA THR A 32 -11.99 2.44 -2.16
C THR A 32 -11.01 3.44 -1.52
N ASP A 33 -11.00 3.55 -0.19
CA ASP A 33 -10.08 4.45 0.53
C ASP A 33 -8.60 4.11 0.22
N MET A 34 -8.24 2.83 0.17
CA MET A 34 -6.88 2.38 -0.15
C MET A 34 -6.50 2.57 -1.62
N GLN A 35 -7.43 2.33 -2.55
CA GLN A 35 -7.20 2.60 -3.97
C GLN A 35 -7.02 4.09 -4.25
N ALA A 36 -7.83 4.94 -3.60
CA ALA A 36 -7.69 6.39 -3.69
C ALA A 36 -6.33 6.87 -3.16
N PHE A 37 -5.84 6.25 -2.07
CA PHE A 37 -4.50 6.52 -1.56
C PHE A 37 -3.40 6.13 -2.57
N LEU A 38 -3.49 4.94 -3.19
CA LEU A 38 -2.53 4.55 -4.24
C LEU A 38 -2.52 5.53 -5.40
N GLN A 39 -3.70 5.98 -5.84
CA GLN A 39 -3.81 6.95 -6.92
C GLN A 39 -3.18 8.30 -6.52
N ALA A 40 -3.44 8.77 -5.30
CA ALA A 40 -2.84 10.01 -4.77
C ALA A 40 -1.32 9.91 -4.60
N LYS A 41 -0.79 8.70 -4.46
CA LYS A 41 0.64 8.42 -4.28
C LYS A 41 1.31 7.80 -5.49
N ALA A 42 0.63 7.72 -6.63
CA ALA A 42 1.15 7.04 -7.81
C ALA A 42 2.45 7.68 -8.32
N ALA A 43 2.54 9.01 -8.35
CA ALA A 43 3.75 9.72 -8.77
C ALA A 43 4.93 9.45 -7.82
N ASP A 44 4.70 9.61 -6.51
CA ASP A 44 5.71 9.34 -5.47
C ASP A 44 6.21 7.87 -5.56
N LEU A 45 5.26 6.92 -5.61
CA LEU A 45 5.57 5.49 -5.71
C LEU A 45 6.37 5.19 -6.98
N LYS A 46 6.00 5.79 -8.12
CA LYS A 46 6.73 5.61 -9.37
C LYS A 46 8.19 6.02 -9.23
N THR A 47 8.43 7.25 -8.75
CA THR A 47 9.79 7.76 -8.52
C THR A 47 10.58 6.87 -7.57
N TRP A 48 9.99 6.45 -6.45
CA TRP A 48 10.69 5.61 -5.47
C TRP A 48 10.99 4.21 -6.00
N THR A 49 10.05 3.60 -6.74
CA THR A 49 10.29 2.29 -7.36
C THR A 49 11.32 2.34 -8.49
N GLU A 50 11.37 3.45 -9.25
CA GLU A 50 12.42 3.66 -10.25
C GLU A 50 13.80 3.81 -9.60
N ALA A 51 13.89 4.59 -8.52
CA ALA A 51 15.12 4.72 -7.74
C ALA A 51 15.55 3.38 -7.12
N LEU A 52 14.59 2.59 -6.61
CA LEU A 52 14.83 1.26 -6.07
C LEU A 52 15.37 0.30 -7.14
N ALA A 53 14.73 0.28 -8.31
CA ALA A 53 15.14 -0.58 -9.43
C ALA A 53 16.54 -0.24 -9.96
N LYS A 54 16.95 1.03 -9.85
CA LYS A 54 18.29 1.51 -10.21
C LYS A 54 19.32 1.32 -9.10
N GLY A 55 18.91 0.90 -7.90
CA GLY A 55 19.78 0.81 -6.73
C GLY A 55 20.19 2.18 -6.16
N GLU A 56 19.50 3.26 -6.53
CA GLU A 56 19.72 4.62 -6.01
C GLU A 56 19.22 4.75 -4.56
N ILE A 57 18.26 3.91 -4.17
CA ILE A 57 17.83 3.73 -2.78
C ILE A 57 17.82 2.24 -2.44
N SER A 58 18.15 1.92 -1.20
CA SER A 58 18.03 0.57 -0.64
C SER A 58 16.57 0.20 -0.37
N GLN A 59 16.31 -1.10 -0.18
CA GLN A 59 15.02 -1.57 0.32
C GLN A 59 14.62 -0.85 1.61
N GLY A 60 15.54 -0.68 2.56
CA GLY A 60 15.27 -0.01 3.84
C GLY A 60 14.83 1.44 3.66
N GLU A 61 15.45 2.18 2.74
CA GLU A 61 15.05 3.55 2.40
C GLU A 61 13.68 3.60 1.74
N PHE A 62 13.41 2.70 0.79
CA PHE A 62 12.08 2.57 0.18
C PHE A 62 11.01 2.29 1.24
N GLU A 63 11.26 1.37 2.16
CA GLU A 63 10.36 1.07 3.26
C GLU A 63 10.08 2.29 4.13
N MET A 64 11.09 3.09 4.43
CA MET A 64 10.92 4.33 5.21
C MET A 64 10.02 5.34 4.49
N LEU A 65 10.19 5.50 3.18
CA LEU A 65 9.37 6.40 2.36
C LEU A 65 7.89 5.97 2.37
N VAL A 66 7.62 4.68 2.13
CA VAL A 66 6.25 4.13 2.14
C VAL A 66 5.64 4.21 3.55
N LYS A 67 6.42 3.90 4.61
CA LYS A 67 5.97 4.02 6.01
C LYS A 67 5.65 5.47 6.38
N GLY A 68 6.41 6.45 5.88
CA GLY A 68 6.12 7.87 6.06
C GLY A 68 4.78 8.28 5.43
N ALA A 69 4.52 7.78 4.21
CA ALA A 69 3.26 8.00 3.51
C ALA A 69 2.05 7.33 4.19
N LYS A 70 2.26 6.27 4.99
CA LYS A 70 1.20 5.57 5.76
C LYS A 70 0.29 6.52 6.54
N SER A 71 0.87 7.56 7.13
CA SER A 71 0.14 8.56 7.92
C SER A 71 -0.95 9.29 7.11
N LEU A 72 -0.78 9.35 5.79
CA LEU A 72 -1.70 10.00 4.86
C LEU A 72 -2.85 9.06 4.43
N LEU A 73 -2.78 7.75 4.71
CA LEU A 73 -3.87 6.81 4.46
C LEU A 73 -5.04 7.03 5.43
N LYS A 74 -6.05 7.73 4.93
CA LYS A 74 -7.29 8.02 5.67
C LYS A 74 -8.35 6.96 5.37
N LEU A 75 -8.51 6.00 6.28
CA LEU A 75 -9.63 5.03 6.31
C LEU A 75 -10.89 5.70 6.86
N ARG A 76 -11.47 6.64 6.09
CA ARG A 76 -12.54 7.54 6.56
C ARG A 76 -13.82 6.77 6.85
N ALA A 77 -14.22 5.87 5.94
CA ALA A 77 -15.45 5.12 6.10
C ALA A 77 -15.42 4.25 7.37
N LEU A 78 -14.29 3.58 7.62
CA LEU A 78 -14.14 2.74 8.79
C LEU A 78 -14.08 3.57 10.09
N ARG A 79 -13.50 4.78 10.04
CA ARG A 79 -13.55 5.70 11.18
C ARG A 79 -14.98 6.14 11.48
N ILE A 80 -15.77 6.49 10.47
CA ILE A 80 -17.18 6.89 10.62
C ILE A 80 -18.01 5.72 11.16
N ALA A 81 -17.73 4.51 10.71
CA ALA A 81 -18.39 3.29 11.18
C ALA A 81 -17.93 2.81 12.57
N GLY A 82 -17.09 3.59 13.28
CA GLY A 82 -16.69 3.27 14.65
C GLY A 82 -15.69 2.11 14.78
N VAL A 83 -14.98 1.75 13.70
CA VAL A 83 -13.95 0.71 13.77
C VAL A 83 -12.84 1.15 14.73
N GLN A 84 -12.50 0.28 15.67
CA GLN A 84 -11.51 0.54 16.72
C GLN A 84 -10.16 1.00 16.13
N ALA A 85 -9.55 2.02 16.75
CA ALA A 85 -8.30 2.62 16.28
C ALA A 85 -7.16 1.60 16.11
N ALA A 86 -7.04 0.62 17.02
CA ALA A 86 -6.05 -0.45 16.91
C ALA A 86 -6.28 -1.35 15.67
N ARG A 87 -7.53 -1.57 15.27
CA ARG A 87 -7.88 -2.35 14.07
C ARG A 87 -7.56 -1.57 12.80
N LEU A 88 -7.85 -0.27 12.79
CA LEU A 88 -7.44 0.63 11.70
C LEU A 88 -5.93 0.68 11.55
N GLN A 89 -5.20 0.74 12.67
CA GLN A 89 -3.75 0.79 12.65
C GLN A 89 -3.14 -0.49 12.06
N ARG A 90 -3.60 -1.67 12.51
CA ARG A 90 -3.17 -2.95 11.94
C ARG A 90 -3.49 -3.06 10.44
N LEU A 91 -4.65 -2.57 10.02
CA LEU A 91 -5.02 -2.54 8.60
C LEU A 91 -4.08 -1.66 7.77
N ARG A 92 -3.71 -0.47 8.27
CA ARG A 92 -2.71 0.38 7.61
C ARG A 92 -1.34 -0.28 7.54
N ASP A 93 -0.93 -0.95 8.62
CA ASP A 93 0.36 -1.63 8.69
C ASP A 93 0.42 -2.80 7.71
N ALA A 94 -0.64 -3.61 7.63
CA ALA A 94 -0.77 -4.68 6.65
C ALA A 94 -0.73 -4.14 5.22
N PHE A 95 -1.45 -3.04 4.94
CA PHE A 95 -1.45 -2.43 3.61
C PHE A 95 -0.06 -1.91 3.20
N VAL A 96 0.66 -1.24 4.10
CA VAL A 96 2.03 -0.80 3.85
C VAL A 96 2.95 -1.99 3.59
N LYS A 97 2.81 -3.07 4.36
CA LYS A 97 3.57 -4.29 4.13
C LYS A 97 3.29 -4.89 2.74
N LEU A 98 2.02 -4.95 2.32
CA LEU A 98 1.65 -5.39 0.98
C LEU A 98 2.34 -4.55 -0.12
N VAL A 99 2.37 -3.22 0.03
CA VAL A 99 3.05 -2.33 -0.92
C VAL A 99 4.55 -2.65 -0.97
N ILE A 100 5.20 -2.80 0.18
CA ILE A 100 6.63 -3.13 0.26
C ILE A 100 6.92 -4.49 -0.37
N ASP A 101 6.19 -5.53 0.02
CA ASP A 101 6.40 -6.89 -0.47
C ASP A 101 6.23 -6.97 -1.99
N LYS A 102 5.24 -6.24 -2.54
CA LYS A 102 5.06 -6.15 -4.00
C LYS A 102 6.19 -5.39 -4.67
N ALA A 103 6.66 -4.28 -4.09
CA ALA A 103 7.78 -3.54 -4.67
C ALA A 103 9.07 -4.37 -4.68
N VAL A 104 9.41 -5.03 -3.58
CA VAL A 104 10.60 -5.90 -3.50
C VAL A 104 10.50 -7.04 -4.49
N GLY A 105 9.37 -7.75 -4.51
CA GLY A 105 9.17 -8.88 -5.45
C GLY A 105 9.19 -8.46 -6.93
N THR A 106 8.79 -7.22 -7.24
CA THR A 106 8.74 -6.73 -8.62
C THR A 106 10.05 -6.08 -9.08
N PHE A 107 10.72 -5.29 -8.23
CA PHE A 107 11.87 -4.46 -8.59
C PHE A 107 13.22 -4.98 -8.08
N LEU A 108 13.23 -5.91 -7.12
CA LEU A 108 14.43 -6.56 -6.59
C LEU A 108 14.31 -8.10 -6.67
N PRO A 109 14.17 -8.68 -7.88
CA PRO A 109 14.07 -10.13 -8.03
C PRO A 109 15.38 -10.80 -7.58
N GLY A 110 15.36 -11.47 -6.43
CA GLY A 110 16.51 -12.18 -5.85
C GLY A 110 17.05 -11.62 -4.54
N ALA A 111 16.44 -10.55 -3.99
CA ALA A 111 16.66 -10.08 -2.62
C ALA A 111 15.98 -10.98 -1.57
#